data_AF-D8TJD7-F1
#
_entry.id   AF-D8TJD7-F1
#
_cell.length_a   1.000
_cell.length_b   1.000
_cell.length_c   1.000
_cell.angle_alpha   90.00
_cell.angle_beta   90.00
_cell.angle_gamma   90.00
#
_symmetry.space_group_name_H-M   'P 1'
#
loop_
_entity.id
_entity.type
_entity.pdbx_description
1 polymer ?
#
loop_
_entity_poly.entity_id
_entity_poly.type
_entity_poly.pdbx_seq_one_letter_code
_entity_poly.pdbx_strand_id
1 'polypeptide(L)'
;MVRAEDVDDKALDQLKTLRVDDAINVVDQFERAVHGGNVKNKGAYLAGVATRHKHFGHGPKLPKDIQQRLEQLYRSGKLRDSQIFDAKVLEAISDMEHGLALRVIENFESKDLEDARNINALFMATIKITKEQVCTISVPGFRTGDLPAASKIARDRPYGMPPPPPPPPPHGYRDSLPPPHHGMPPPPYGMPPPSYSQPPYSAPPPSYGAPAPYAPPMMPAPTPMTGSLGSLAWVLAFVWSAAPAQEAISSCSDLVLAAAAPSSSGPPRRHYGSEQAALGVRIDELHNLSVHAPYVPGAVALTLQRAWDSGNRLVSLLDEGSWKALTEMESQHGQQVVNEVVEAMNQQAIRNCNAFLIAVQRRPGAPVGGGLPSLVMLWSDLLSQHAPVLRESHFDEVVVSQLQKLPEHEALEVLAEVGRHELVGVKNIPAYIMGIINRYKRGGSRPGY
;
A
#
# COMPACT_ATOMS: atom_id res chain seq x y z
N MET A 1 43.15 -25.95 -24.69
CA MET A 1 43.65 -26.17 -23.31
C MET A 1 43.89 -24.83 -22.63
N VAL A 2 43.40 -24.68 -21.39
CA VAL A 2 43.68 -23.54 -20.51
C VAL A 2 44.99 -23.84 -19.79
N ARG A 3 45.95 -22.91 -19.82
CA ARG A 3 47.20 -22.99 -19.08
C ARG A 3 47.08 -22.24 -17.76
N ALA A 4 47.94 -22.55 -16.80
CA ALA A 4 47.95 -21.84 -15.52
C ALA A 4 48.20 -20.33 -15.70
N GLU A 5 49.06 -19.94 -16.66
CA GLU A 5 49.31 -18.53 -16.97
C GLU A 5 48.13 -17.77 -17.60
N ASP A 6 47.08 -18.48 -18.05
CA ASP A 6 45.91 -17.85 -18.67
C ASP A 6 44.90 -17.32 -17.63
N VAL A 7 45.05 -17.71 -16.36
CA VAL A 7 44.13 -17.39 -15.27
C VAL A 7 44.83 -16.48 -14.27
N ASP A 8 44.28 -15.29 -14.04
CA ASP A 8 44.83 -14.33 -13.10
C ASP A 8 44.44 -14.65 -11.64
N ASP A 9 45.26 -14.20 -10.69
CA ASP A 9 45.01 -14.39 -9.25
C ASP A 9 43.65 -13.82 -8.83
N LYS A 10 43.20 -12.76 -9.50
CA LYS A 10 41.89 -12.14 -9.26
C LYS A 10 40.73 -13.08 -9.61
N ALA A 11 40.77 -13.77 -10.75
CA ALA A 11 39.73 -14.74 -11.09
C ALA A 11 39.75 -15.93 -10.13
N LEU A 12 40.94 -16.37 -9.69
CA LEU A 12 41.07 -17.42 -8.68
C LEU A 12 40.46 -17.01 -7.34
N ASP A 13 40.71 -15.79 -6.88
CA ASP A 13 40.12 -15.27 -5.65
C ASP A 13 38.61 -15.15 -5.74
N GLN A 14 38.06 -14.76 -6.90
CA GLN A 14 36.61 -14.77 -7.11
C GLN A 14 36.03 -16.19 -7.07
N LEU A 15 36.68 -17.17 -7.71
CA LEU A 15 36.27 -18.58 -7.63
C LEU A 15 36.28 -19.12 -6.20
N LYS A 16 37.28 -18.76 -5.38
CA LYS A 16 37.35 -19.16 -3.97
C LYS A 16 36.19 -18.63 -3.12
N THR A 17 35.56 -17.53 -3.52
CA THR A 17 34.39 -16.98 -2.80
C THR A 17 33.07 -17.66 -3.14
N LEU A 18 33.03 -18.48 -4.20
CA LEU A 18 31.84 -19.21 -4.61
C LEU A 18 31.70 -20.53 -3.84
N ARG A 19 30.48 -21.05 -3.77
CA ARG A 19 30.27 -22.45 -3.34
C ARG A 19 30.91 -23.38 -4.37
N VAL A 20 31.33 -24.56 -3.91
CA VAL A 20 32.02 -25.55 -4.76
C VAL A 20 31.22 -25.88 -6.01
N ASP A 21 29.90 -26.10 -5.88
CA ASP A 21 29.03 -26.42 -7.02
C ASP A 21 28.96 -25.29 -8.05
N ASP A 22 28.93 -24.03 -7.60
CA ASP A 22 28.94 -22.87 -8.49
C ASP A 22 30.30 -22.67 -9.15
N ALA A 23 31.38 -22.87 -8.40
CA ALA A 23 32.73 -22.83 -8.95
C ALA A 23 32.91 -23.88 -10.05
N ILE A 24 32.38 -25.10 -9.87
CA ILE A 24 32.37 -26.15 -10.89
C ILE A 24 31.59 -25.67 -12.13
N ASN A 25 30.37 -25.15 -11.96
CA ASN A 25 29.57 -24.65 -13.08
C ASN A 25 30.25 -23.50 -13.84
N VAL A 26 30.90 -22.58 -13.12
CA VAL A 26 31.68 -21.49 -13.70
C VAL A 26 32.84 -22.03 -14.54
N VAL A 27 33.58 -23.01 -14.01
CA VAL A 27 34.70 -23.64 -14.71
C VAL A 27 34.22 -24.42 -15.94
N ASP A 28 33.12 -25.16 -15.85
CA ASP A 28 32.51 -25.87 -16.98
C ASP A 28 32.03 -24.93 -18.08
N GLN A 29 31.45 -23.78 -17.70
CA GLN A 29 31.03 -22.75 -18.65
C GLN A 29 32.24 -22.08 -19.31
N PHE A 30 33.27 -21.77 -18.51
CA PHE A 30 34.52 -21.22 -18.97
C PHE A 30 35.23 -22.15 -19.96
N GLU A 31 35.35 -23.44 -19.63
CA GLU A 31 36.00 -24.43 -20.48
C GLU A 31 35.30 -24.55 -21.83
N ARG A 32 33.96 -24.64 -21.84
CA ARG A 32 33.16 -24.67 -23.08
C ARG A 32 33.40 -23.43 -23.95
N ALA A 33 33.47 -22.24 -23.35
CA ALA A 33 33.70 -21.00 -24.07
C ALA A 33 35.14 -20.91 -24.64
N VAL A 34 36.14 -21.37 -23.88
CA VAL A 34 37.54 -21.38 -24.33
C VAL A 34 37.77 -22.43 -25.42
N HIS A 35 37.12 -23.60 -25.34
CA HIS A 35 37.20 -24.62 -26.39
C HIS A 35 36.70 -24.11 -27.74
N GLY A 36 35.72 -23.19 -27.74
CA GLY A 36 35.22 -22.54 -28.95
C GLY A 36 36.14 -21.48 -29.56
N GLY A 37 37.30 -21.18 -28.96
CA GLY A 37 38.28 -20.20 -29.48
C GLY A 37 37.85 -18.73 -29.41
N ASN A 38 36.66 -18.44 -28.85
CA ASN A 38 36.07 -17.10 -28.84
C ASN A 38 36.55 -16.19 -27.70
N VAL A 39 37.39 -16.69 -26.80
CA VAL A 39 37.82 -15.96 -25.60
C VAL A 39 39.26 -15.48 -25.77
N LYS A 40 39.43 -14.19 -26.08
CA LYS A 40 40.75 -13.56 -26.24
C LYS A 40 41.49 -13.36 -24.91
N ASN A 41 40.77 -12.97 -23.86
CA ASN A 41 41.32 -12.79 -22.51
C ASN A 41 40.60 -13.75 -21.55
N LYS A 42 41.30 -14.83 -21.21
CA LYS A 42 40.74 -15.95 -20.42
C LYS A 42 40.52 -15.56 -18.96
N GLY A 43 41.48 -14.93 -18.29
CA GLY A 43 41.33 -14.45 -16.91
C GLY A 43 40.16 -13.47 -16.75
N ALA A 44 40.08 -12.44 -17.61
CA ALA A 44 38.98 -11.48 -17.56
C ALA A 44 37.61 -12.13 -17.84
N TYR A 45 37.57 -13.10 -18.75
CA TYR A 45 36.33 -13.83 -19.04
C TYR A 45 35.91 -14.71 -17.86
N LEU A 46 36.84 -15.46 -17.25
CA LEU A 46 36.57 -16.28 -16.07
C LEU A 46 36.09 -15.43 -14.89
N ALA A 47 36.78 -14.32 -14.60
CA ALA A 47 36.34 -13.36 -13.58
C ALA A 47 34.91 -12.84 -13.86
N GLY A 48 34.62 -12.52 -15.12
CA GLY A 48 33.28 -12.14 -15.55
C GLY A 48 32.23 -13.23 -15.34
N VAL A 49 32.55 -14.50 -15.65
CA VAL A 49 31.64 -15.64 -15.43
C VAL A 49 31.43 -15.88 -13.94
N ALA A 50 32.49 -15.88 -13.14
CA ALA A 50 32.43 -16.06 -11.69
C ALA A 50 31.58 -14.97 -11.03
N THR A 51 31.75 -13.72 -11.44
CA THR A 51 30.94 -12.60 -10.96
C THR A 51 29.45 -12.79 -11.33
N ARG A 52 29.14 -13.18 -12.57
CA ARG A 52 27.75 -13.48 -12.97
C ARG A 52 27.13 -14.63 -12.17
N HIS A 53 27.88 -15.70 -11.93
CA HIS A 53 27.42 -16.82 -11.10
C HIS A 53 27.25 -16.43 -9.65
N LYS A 54 28.06 -15.52 -9.11
CA LYS A 54 27.87 -14.98 -7.76
C LYS A 54 26.52 -14.27 -7.63
N HIS A 55 26.11 -13.53 -8.66
CA HIS A 55 24.87 -12.75 -8.63
C HIS A 55 23.62 -13.57 -8.99
N PHE A 56 23.73 -14.58 -9.88
CA PHE A 56 22.58 -15.30 -10.44
C PHE A 56 22.62 -16.82 -10.25
N GLY A 57 23.72 -17.39 -9.76
CA GLY A 57 23.98 -18.84 -9.75
C GLY A 57 23.14 -19.62 -8.74
N HIS A 58 22.69 -18.98 -7.65
CA HIS A 58 21.83 -19.62 -6.65
C HIS A 58 20.33 -19.56 -7.01
N GLY A 59 19.97 -18.91 -8.11
CA GLY A 59 18.58 -18.75 -8.53
C GLY A 59 18.14 -19.76 -9.59
N PRO A 60 16.83 -19.86 -9.86
CA PRO A 60 16.33 -20.62 -10.99
C PRO A 60 16.91 -20.13 -12.32
N LYS A 61 17.04 -21.04 -13.29
CA LYS A 61 17.58 -20.72 -14.61
C LYS A 61 16.62 -19.80 -15.38
N LEU A 62 16.88 -18.50 -15.28
CA LEU A 62 16.12 -17.49 -16.02
C LEU A 62 16.42 -17.56 -17.54
N PRO A 63 15.43 -17.28 -18.41
CA PRO A 63 15.66 -17.10 -19.85
C PRO A 63 16.76 -16.06 -20.15
N LYS A 64 17.54 -16.28 -21.21
CA LYS A 64 18.71 -15.45 -21.55
C LYS A 64 18.38 -13.96 -21.69
N ASP A 65 17.25 -13.62 -22.30
CA ASP A 65 16.90 -12.21 -22.53
C ASP A 65 16.53 -11.50 -21.22
N ILE A 66 15.91 -12.22 -20.28
CA ILE A 66 15.61 -11.71 -18.93
C ILE A 66 16.91 -11.53 -18.14
N GLN A 67 17.84 -12.49 -18.21
CA GLN A 67 19.16 -12.37 -17.59
C GLN A 67 19.93 -11.16 -18.15
N GLN A 68 19.94 -10.98 -19.48
CA GLN A 68 20.58 -9.83 -20.12
C GLN A 68 19.95 -8.51 -19.68
N ARG A 69 18.63 -8.45 -19.55
CA ARG A 69 17.94 -7.23 -19.10
C ARG A 69 18.23 -6.90 -17.64
N LEU A 70 18.27 -7.91 -16.76
CA LEU A 70 18.69 -7.73 -15.36
C LEU A 70 20.16 -7.29 -15.29
N GLU A 71 21.05 -7.89 -16.08
CA GLU A 71 22.46 -7.50 -16.14
C GLU A 71 22.62 -6.06 -16.64
N GLN A 72 21.83 -5.65 -17.64
CA GLN A 72 21.80 -4.26 -18.10
C GLN A 72 21.38 -3.30 -16.98
N LEU A 73 20.42 -3.69 -16.13
CA LEU A 73 20.00 -2.90 -14.98
C LEU A 73 21.15 -2.71 -13.97
N TYR A 74 21.94 -3.75 -13.67
CA TYR A 74 23.14 -3.61 -12.82
C TYR A 74 24.21 -2.74 -13.49
N ARG A 75 24.47 -2.95 -14.79
CA ARG A 75 25.47 -2.15 -15.54
C ARG A 75 25.10 -0.68 -15.66
N SER A 76 23.80 -0.35 -15.60
CA SER A 76 23.33 1.04 -15.64
C SER A 76 23.75 1.85 -14.39
N GLY A 77 24.20 1.18 -13.32
CA GLY A 77 24.54 1.83 -12.05
C GLY A 77 23.33 2.19 -11.18
N LYS A 78 22.10 1.95 -11.66
CA LYS A 78 20.88 2.16 -10.87
C LYS A 78 20.76 1.23 -9.65
N LEU A 79 21.31 0.01 -9.76
CA LEU A 79 21.42 -0.93 -8.65
C LEU A 79 22.85 -0.93 -8.15
N ARG A 80 23.03 -0.80 -6.83
CA ARG A 80 24.35 -0.95 -6.20
C ARG A 80 24.78 -2.42 -6.23
N ASP A 81 26.08 -2.67 -6.31
CA ASP A 81 26.65 -4.04 -6.29
C ASP A 81 26.26 -4.85 -5.04
N SER A 82 25.94 -4.16 -3.94
CA SER A 82 25.46 -4.77 -2.69
C SER A 82 23.96 -5.13 -2.71
N GLN A 83 23.20 -4.59 -3.66
CA GLN A 83 21.74 -4.75 -3.76
C GLN A 83 21.41 -5.86 -4.77
N ILE A 84 21.80 -7.08 -4.42
CA ILE A 84 21.52 -8.26 -5.23
C ILE A 84 20.09 -8.73 -4.98
N PHE A 85 19.37 -9.06 -6.05
CA PHE A 85 18.06 -9.70 -5.94
C PHE A 85 18.15 -11.01 -5.15
N ASP A 86 17.28 -11.18 -4.17
CA ASP A 86 17.22 -12.42 -3.40
C ASP A 86 16.65 -13.58 -4.24
N ALA A 87 16.81 -14.80 -3.72
CA ALA A 87 16.33 -16.01 -4.38
C ALA A 87 14.82 -15.95 -4.65
N LYS A 88 14.03 -15.34 -3.74
CA LYS A 88 12.57 -15.23 -3.88
C LYS A 88 12.16 -14.34 -5.04
N VAL A 89 12.85 -13.22 -5.26
CA VAL A 89 12.63 -12.35 -6.42
C VAL A 89 12.97 -13.10 -7.70
N LEU A 90 14.10 -13.82 -7.74
CA LEU A 90 14.50 -14.59 -8.92
C LEU A 90 13.53 -15.73 -9.23
N GLU A 91 13.01 -16.44 -8.21
CA GLU A 91 11.93 -17.42 -8.32
C GLU A 91 10.63 -16.80 -8.84
N ALA A 92 10.23 -15.66 -8.29
CA ALA A 92 9.06 -14.95 -8.78
C ALA A 92 9.22 -14.51 -10.24
N ILE A 93 10.44 -14.20 -10.70
CA ILE A 93 10.73 -13.90 -12.11
C ILE A 93 10.68 -15.17 -12.97
N SER A 94 11.21 -16.29 -12.49
CA SER A 94 11.18 -17.55 -13.26
C SER A 94 9.77 -18.09 -13.46
N ASP A 95 8.88 -17.86 -12.50
CA ASP A 95 7.51 -18.36 -12.52
C ASP A 95 6.56 -17.48 -13.37
N MET A 96 7.04 -16.35 -13.88
CA MET A 96 6.26 -15.46 -14.74
C MET A 96 6.39 -15.80 -16.22
N GLU A 97 5.36 -15.45 -16.99
CA GLU A 97 5.46 -15.42 -18.44
C GLU A 97 6.59 -14.47 -18.89
N HIS A 98 7.36 -14.90 -19.90
CA HIS A 98 8.53 -14.20 -20.40
C HIS A 98 8.27 -12.72 -20.73
N GLY A 99 7.17 -12.41 -21.44
CA GLY A 99 6.82 -11.04 -21.80
C GLY A 99 6.42 -10.18 -20.60
N LEU A 100 5.79 -10.78 -19.59
CA LEU A 100 5.43 -10.10 -18.35
C LEU A 100 6.66 -9.77 -17.51
N ALA A 101 7.60 -10.70 -17.40
CA ALA A 101 8.85 -10.49 -16.68
C ALA A 101 9.67 -9.32 -17.28
N LEU A 102 9.78 -9.24 -18.61
CA LEU A 102 10.44 -8.11 -19.27
C LEU A 102 9.73 -6.79 -18.97
N ARG A 103 8.38 -6.75 -19.05
CA ARG A 103 7.60 -5.56 -18.71
C ARG A 103 7.78 -5.13 -17.25
N VAL A 104 7.86 -6.09 -16.32
CA VAL A 104 8.15 -5.79 -14.90
C VAL A 104 9.51 -5.13 -14.76
N ILE A 105 10.54 -5.64 -15.43
CA ILE A 105 11.89 -5.07 -15.36
C ILE A 105 11.92 -3.66 -15.96
N GLU A 106 11.25 -3.43 -17.09
CA GLU A 106 11.09 -2.10 -17.69
C GLU A 106 10.35 -1.13 -16.77
N ASN A 107 9.25 -1.57 -16.16
CA ASN A 107 8.48 -0.79 -15.17
C ASN A 107 9.27 -0.51 -13.89
N PHE A 108 10.21 -1.40 -13.53
CA PHE A 108 11.07 -1.20 -12.37
C PHE A 108 12.20 -0.23 -12.70
N GLU A 109 12.79 -0.32 -13.88
CA GLU A 109 13.86 0.57 -14.35
C GLU A 109 13.42 2.03 -14.45
N SER A 110 12.14 2.30 -14.71
CA SER A 110 11.60 3.67 -14.75
C SER A 110 11.38 4.29 -13.36
N LYS A 111 11.49 3.51 -12.29
CA LYS A 111 11.34 4.01 -10.91
C LYS A 111 12.62 4.66 -10.40
N ASP A 112 12.45 5.58 -9.47
CA ASP A 112 13.54 6.11 -8.68
C ASP A 112 13.94 5.10 -7.60
N LEU A 113 15.22 4.70 -7.61
CA LEU A 113 15.78 3.71 -6.70
C LEU A 113 16.62 4.35 -5.59
N GLU A 114 16.85 5.66 -5.60
CA GLU A 114 17.71 6.34 -4.62
C GLU A 114 17.12 6.27 -3.21
N ASP A 115 15.81 6.50 -3.08
CA ASP A 115 15.06 6.49 -1.82
C ASP A 115 14.60 5.08 -1.37
N ALA A 116 14.87 4.06 -2.18
CA ALA A 116 14.36 2.72 -1.92
C ALA A 116 15.15 2.01 -0.80
N ARG A 117 14.57 1.95 0.40
CA ARG A 117 15.16 1.25 1.56
C ARG A 117 15.36 -0.25 1.32
N ASN A 118 14.46 -0.90 0.58
CA ASN A 118 14.50 -2.33 0.28
C ASN A 118 14.13 -2.57 -1.20
N ILE A 119 15.15 -2.80 -2.03
CA ILE A 119 15.01 -3.04 -3.47
C ILE A 119 14.19 -4.29 -3.77
N ASN A 120 14.39 -5.38 -3.02
CA ASN A 120 13.67 -6.63 -3.25
C ASN A 120 12.17 -6.45 -3.00
N ALA A 121 11.80 -5.74 -1.92
CA ALA A 121 10.40 -5.42 -1.64
C ALA A 121 9.79 -4.51 -2.72
N LEU A 122 10.53 -3.49 -3.19
CA LEU A 122 10.08 -2.61 -4.26
C LEU A 122 9.89 -3.38 -5.59
N PHE A 123 10.78 -4.32 -5.89
CA PHE A 123 10.68 -5.16 -7.09
C PHE A 123 9.48 -6.10 -7.01
N MET A 124 9.28 -6.78 -5.86
CA MET A 124 8.09 -7.62 -5.62
C MET A 124 6.79 -6.82 -5.72
N ALA A 125 6.76 -5.58 -5.20
CA ALA A 125 5.61 -4.69 -5.38
C ALA A 125 5.38 -4.35 -6.87
N THR A 126 6.45 -4.18 -7.64
CA THR A 126 6.37 -3.94 -9.09
C THR A 126 5.84 -5.15 -9.86
N ILE A 127 6.26 -6.36 -9.48
CA ILE A 127 5.68 -7.62 -9.98
C ILE A 127 4.18 -7.63 -9.72
N LYS A 128 3.76 -7.37 -8.47
CA LYS A 128 2.35 -7.41 -8.06
C LYS A 128 1.50 -6.43 -8.86
N ILE A 129 1.90 -5.15 -8.91
CA ILE A 129 1.18 -4.11 -9.65
C ILE A 129 1.08 -4.44 -11.14
N THR A 130 2.17 -4.91 -11.75
CA THR A 130 2.17 -5.23 -13.18
C THR A 130 1.28 -6.45 -13.48
N LYS A 131 1.29 -7.48 -12.62
CA LYS A 131 0.37 -8.62 -12.71
C LYS A 131 -1.10 -8.17 -12.65
N GLU A 132 -1.44 -7.32 -11.68
CA GLU A 132 -2.78 -6.77 -11.55
C GLU A 132 -3.21 -5.96 -12.78
N GLN A 133 -2.31 -5.13 -13.34
CA GLN A 133 -2.59 -4.34 -14.54
C GLN A 133 -2.86 -5.20 -15.78
N VAL A 134 -2.06 -6.25 -16.01
CA VAL A 134 -2.25 -7.14 -17.18
C VAL A 134 -3.52 -7.99 -17.03
N CYS A 135 -3.82 -8.46 -15.81
CA CYS A 135 -5.08 -9.16 -15.54
C CYS A 135 -6.30 -8.25 -15.68
N THR A 136 -6.21 -6.98 -15.27
CA THR A 136 -7.35 -6.04 -15.33
C THR A 136 -7.72 -5.66 -16.76
N ILE A 137 -6.74 -5.57 -17.67
CA ILE A 137 -6.98 -5.27 -19.09
C ILE A 137 -7.62 -6.46 -19.82
N SER A 138 -7.50 -7.67 -19.26
CA SER A 138 -8.11 -8.89 -19.78
C SER A 138 -9.56 -9.01 -19.30
N VAL A 139 -10.41 -8.06 -19.67
CA VAL A 139 -11.84 -8.07 -19.31
C VAL A 139 -12.52 -9.32 -19.89
N PRO A 140 -13.30 -10.07 -19.09
CA PRO A 140 -14.03 -11.25 -19.54
C PRO A 140 -15.21 -10.84 -20.43
N GLY A 141 -15.05 -11.01 -21.74
CA GLY A 141 -16.11 -10.69 -22.71
C GLY A 141 -15.71 -10.86 -24.17
N PHE A 142 -14.42 -10.89 -24.48
CA PHE A 142 -13.94 -11.15 -25.83
C PHE A 142 -13.43 -12.59 -25.97
N ARG A 143 -14.29 -13.49 -26.48
CA ARG A 143 -13.86 -14.84 -26.91
C ARG A 143 -12.88 -14.69 -28.07
N THR A 144 -11.59 -14.85 -27.81
CA THR A 144 -10.51 -14.85 -28.82
C THR A 144 -10.47 -16.15 -29.63
N GLY A 145 -11.62 -16.77 -29.89
CA GLY A 145 -11.75 -18.10 -30.47
C GLY A 145 -11.77 -18.16 -31.99
N ASP A 146 -12.18 -17.09 -32.69
CA ASP A 146 -12.49 -17.17 -34.13
C ASP A 146 -11.91 -15.99 -34.94
N LEU A 147 -10.60 -15.72 -34.81
CA LEU A 147 -9.91 -14.85 -35.78
C LEU A 147 -8.75 -15.60 -36.45
N PRO A 148 -8.71 -15.63 -37.81
CA PRO A 148 -7.70 -16.36 -38.55
C PRO A 148 -6.31 -15.73 -38.40
N ALA A 149 -5.30 -16.58 -38.52
CA ALA A 149 -3.88 -16.36 -38.23
C ALA A 149 -3.13 -15.36 -39.16
N ALA A 150 -3.67 -14.15 -39.35
CA ALA A 150 -3.06 -13.11 -40.17
C ALA A 150 -3.12 -11.74 -39.49
N SER A 151 -2.33 -11.56 -38.43
CA SER A 151 -2.07 -10.24 -37.84
C SER A 151 -0.72 -10.24 -37.11
N LYS A 152 0.36 -10.42 -37.88
CA LYS A 152 1.75 -10.18 -37.44
C LYS A 152 2.40 -8.96 -38.13
N ILE A 153 1.61 -8.11 -38.78
CA ILE A 153 2.11 -6.89 -39.45
C ILE A 153 1.23 -5.71 -39.06
N ALA A 154 1.52 -5.07 -37.93
CA ALA A 154 1.00 -3.75 -37.61
C ALA A 154 1.83 -3.11 -36.49
N ARG A 155 3.08 -2.74 -36.78
CA ARG A 155 3.82 -1.81 -35.89
C ARG A 155 4.56 -0.66 -36.57
N ASP A 156 4.31 -0.42 -37.86
CA ASP A 156 4.75 0.79 -38.55
C ASP A 156 3.55 1.50 -39.20
N ARG A 157 2.71 2.15 -38.39
CA ARG A 157 1.78 3.18 -38.89
C ARG A 157 2.29 4.55 -38.44
N PRO A 158 2.73 5.43 -39.35
CA PRO A 158 3.16 6.78 -39.01
C PRO A 158 1.96 7.60 -38.49
N TYR A 159 2.21 8.33 -37.41
CA TYR A 159 1.27 9.26 -36.78
C TYR A 159 0.72 10.29 -37.78
N GLY A 160 -0.61 10.43 -37.88
CA GLY A 160 -1.22 11.56 -38.60
C GLY A 160 -2.58 11.34 -39.27
N MET A 161 -3.15 10.13 -39.32
CA MET A 161 -4.46 9.93 -39.95
C MET A 161 -5.59 9.84 -38.91
N PRO A 162 -6.65 10.67 -39.00
CA PRO A 162 -7.82 10.57 -38.14
C PRO A 162 -8.52 9.22 -38.36
N PRO A 163 -9.13 8.65 -37.31
CA PRO A 163 -9.82 7.36 -37.43
C PRO A 163 -10.99 7.46 -38.42
N PRO A 164 -11.26 6.40 -39.20
CA PRO A 164 -12.40 6.38 -40.10
C PRO A 164 -13.71 6.50 -39.31
N PRO A 165 -14.73 7.20 -39.85
CA PRO A 165 -16.01 7.37 -39.17
C PRO A 165 -16.70 6.01 -38.97
N PRO A 166 -17.43 5.84 -37.85
CA PRO A 166 -18.15 4.60 -37.57
C PRO A 166 -19.22 4.33 -38.65
N PRO A 167 -19.48 3.06 -38.98
CA PRO A 167 -20.53 2.70 -39.93
C PRO A 167 -21.92 3.13 -39.38
N PRO A 168 -22.84 3.56 -40.25
CA PRO A 168 -24.17 3.98 -39.83
C PRO A 168 -24.94 2.80 -39.22
N PRO A 169 -25.72 3.03 -38.15
CA PRO A 169 -26.49 1.99 -37.49
C PRO A 169 -27.55 1.38 -38.43
N PRO A 170 -27.80 0.06 -38.34
CA PRO A 170 -28.79 -0.62 -39.17
C PRO A 170 -30.20 -0.11 -38.84
N HIS A 171 -30.89 0.38 -39.88
CA HIS A 171 -32.27 0.83 -39.81
C HIS A 171 -33.22 -0.32 -39.46
N GLY A 172 -33.64 -0.38 -38.19
CA GLY A 172 -34.71 -1.24 -37.70
C GLY A 172 -35.89 -0.40 -37.20
N TYR A 173 -37.04 -0.57 -37.86
CA TYR A 173 -38.41 -0.37 -37.38
C TYR A 173 -38.77 0.90 -36.57
N ARG A 174 -39.22 1.90 -37.33
CA ARG A 174 -40.47 2.66 -37.20
C ARG A 174 -41.39 2.28 -36.01
N ASP A 175 -41.34 3.09 -34.96
CA ASP A 175 -42.47 3.28 -34.02
C ASP A 175 -42.99 4.71 -34.12
N SER A 176 -44.32 4.82 -34.14
CA SER A 176 -45.09 6.02 -34.49
C SER A 176 -45.05 7.06 -33.36
N LEU A 177 -44.48 8.24 -33.64
CA LEU A 177 -44.56 9.40 -32.75
C LEU A 177 -45.85 10.22 -32.99
N PRO A 178 -46.45 10.78 -31.92
CA PRO A 178 -47.61 11.68 -32.00
C PRO A 178 -47.24 13.10 -32.50
N PRO A 179 -48.22 13.92 -32.93
CA PRO A 179 -47.99 15.12 -33.74
C PRO A 179 -47.37 16.30 -32.95
N PRO A 180 -46.71 17.24 -33.65
CA PRO A 180 -45.97 18.33 -33.02
C PRO A 180 -46.90 19.44 -32.53
N HIS A 181 -46.84 19.75 -31.23
CA HIS A 181 -47.45 20.95 -30.67
C HIS A 181 -46.64 22.20 -31.00
N HIS A 182 -47.36 23.19 -31.50
CA HIS A 182 -46.91 24.54 -31.81
C HIS A 182 -46.32 25.30 -30.61
N GLY A 183 -45.21 26.00 -30.87
CA GLY A 183 -45.02 27.41 -30.50
C GLY A 183 -44.74 27.74 -29.03
N MET A 184 -43.47 27.97 -28.69
CA MET A 184 -43.11 28.97 -27.68
C MET A 184 -42.38 30.14 -28.37
N PRO A 185 -42.78 31.40 -28.12
CA PRO A 185 -42.09 32.57 -28.64
C PRO A 185 -40.78 32.82 -27.88
N PRO A 186 -39.77 33.41 -28.53
CA PRO A 186 -38.52 33.78 -27.87
C PRO A 186 -38.74 34.89 -26.83
N PRO A 187 -37.95 34.91 -25.74
CA PRO A 187 -38.02 35.97 -24.75
C PRO A 187 -37.57 37.32 -25.34
N PRO A 188 -38.15 38.44 -24.89
CA PRO A 188 -37.84 39.75 -25.42
C PRO A 188 -36.43 40.18 -25.02
N TYR A 189 -35.62 40.53 -26.04
CA TYR A 189 -34.36 41.24 -25.86
C TYR A 189 -34.63 42.60 -25.19
N GLY A 190 -34.11 42.82 -23.98
CA GLY A 190 -34.24 44.14 -23.36
C GLY A 190 -33.90 44.30 -21.88
N MET A 191 -33.06 43.46 -21.26
CA MET A 191 -32.55 43.79 -19.92
C MET A 191 -31.10 44.29 -20.00
N PRO A 192 -30.80 45.51 -19.50
CA PRO A 192 -29.44 45.98 -19.36
C PRO A 192 -28.69 45.18 -18.27
N PRO A 193 -27.38 45.00 -18.41
CA PRO A 193 -26.59 44.23 -17.45
C PRO A 193 -26.56 44.94 -16.07
N PRO A 194 -26.53 44.18 -14.96
CA PRO A 194 -26.43 44.76 -13.62
C PRO A 194 -25.08 45.47 -13.45
N SER A 195 -25.13 46.70 -12.95
CA SER A 195 -23.96 47.47 -12.52
C SER A 195 -23.23 46.72 -11.41
N TYR A 196 -22.00 46.30 -11.70
CA TYR A 196 -21.05 45.86 -10.68
C TYR A 196 -20.64 47.06 -9.83
N SER A 197 -21.20 47.17 -8.63
CA SER A 197 -20.70 48.04 -7.56
C SER A 197 -19.35 47.50 -7.09
N GLN A 198 -18.28 48.28 -7.30
CA GLN A 198 -16.95 47.98 -6.78
C GLN A 198 -16.94 47.97 -5.25
N PRO A 199 -16.22 47.02 -4.60
CA PRO A 199 -15.98 47.07 -3.18
C PRO A 199 -14.99 48.21 -2.82
N PRO A 200 -15.14 48.85 -1.66
CA PRO A 200 -14.31 49.98 -1.26
C PRO A 200 -12.89 49.54 -0.94
N TYR A 201 -11.96 50.42 -1.29
CA TYR A 201 -10.51 50.34 -1.11
C TYR A 201 -10.07 49.78 0.25
N SER A 202 -9.15 48.81 0.19
CA SER A 202 -8.34 48.33 1.30
C SER A 202 -7.55 49.46 1.94
N ALA A 203 -7.63 49.55 3.27
CA ALA A 203 -6.85 50.46 4.08
C ALA A 203 -5.33 50.16 3.98
N PRO A 204 -4.47 51.19 4.04
CA PRO A 204 -3.02 51.00 4.03
C PRO A 204 -2.51 50.34 5.33
N PRO A 205 -1.42 49.55 5.27
CA PRO A 205 -0.86 48.88 6.43
C PRO A 205 -0.26 49.89 7.44
N PRO A 206 -0.29 49.58 8.75
CA PRO A 206 0.24 50.45 9.78
C PRO A 206 1.78 50.52 9.72
N SER A 207 2.28 51.73 9.93
CA SER A 207 3.70 52.07 9.99
C SER A 207 4.34 51.48 11.24
N TYR A 208 5.45 50.77 11.08
CA TYR A 208 6.25 50.20 12.16
C TYR A 208 6.87 51.31 13.02
N GLY A 209 6.32 51.52 14.22
CA GLY A 209 6.87 52.41 15.24
C GLY A 209 7.66 51.65 16.31
N ALA A 210 8.93 52.04 16.43
CA ALA A 210 9.81 52.09 17.61
C ALA A 210 10.07 50.82 18.48
N PRO A 211 11.34 50.57 18.88
CA PRO A 211 11.71 49.51 19.82
C PRO A 211 11.45 49.92 21.28
N ALA A 212 10.93 48.98 22.08
CA ALA A 212 10.68 49.12 23.51
C ALA A 212 11.97 49.02 24.36
N PRO A 213 12.02 49.65 25.55
CA PRO A 213 13.21 49.69 26.39
C PRO A 213 13.38 48.44 27.26
N TYR A 214 14.65 48.18 27.58
CA TYR A 214 15.18 47.12 28.45
C TYR A 214 14.40 46.89 29.75
N ALA A 215 14.09 45.61 30.04
CA ALA A 215 13.72 45.12 31.37
C ALA A 215 14.82 44.16 31.89
N PRO A 216 15.15 44.20 33.20
CA PRO A 216 16.28 43.45 33.79
C PRO A 216 15.96 41.97 34.09
N PRO A 217 16.98 41.12 34.26
CA PRO A 217 16.82 39.67 34.40
C PRO A 217 16.36 39.27 35.80
N MET A 218 15.24 38.54 35.90
CA MET A 218 14.86 37.83 37.12
C MET A 218 15.27 36.36 37.05
N MET A 219 15.68 35.84 38.21
CA MET A 219 16.23 34.51 38.44
C MET A 219 15.24 33.36 38.16
N PRO A 220 15.73 32.14 37.85
CA PRO A 220 14.87 30.99 37.58
C PRO A 220 14.26 30.40 38.86
N ALA A 221 12.94 30.24 38.85
CA ALA A 221 12.19 29.44 39.82
C ALA A 221 12.25 27.93 39.46
N PRO A 222 12.14 27.02 40.45
CA PRO A 222 12.29 25.58 40.24
C PRO A 222 11.08 24.98 39.49
N THR A 223 11.38 24.17 38.48
CA THR A 223 10.39 23.41 37.69
C THR A 223 9.79 22.26 38.50
N PRO A 224 8.46 22.15 38.62
CA PRO A 224 7.83 20.93 39.10
C PRO A 224 7.82 19.86 38.00
N MET A 225 8.36 18.69 38.31
CA MET A 225 8.27 17.48 37.49
C MET A 225 6.83 16.95 37.52
N THR A 226 5.97 17.46 36.63
CA THR A 226 4.69 16.82 36.28
C THR A 226 4.93 15.89 35.10
N GLY A 227 5.09 14.60 35.38
CA GLY A 227 5.11 13.54 34.35
C GLY A 227 3.76 13.47 33.65
N SER A 228 3.77 13.66 32.33
CA SER A 228 2.59 13.60 31.47
C SER A 228 2.10 12.16 31.33
N LEU A 229 1.02 11.81 32.03
CA LEU A 229 0.28 10.55 31.90
C LEU A 229 -0.41 10.39 30.52
N GLY A 230 -0.48 11.44 29.69
CA GLY A 230 -1.15 11.40 28.39
C GLY A 230 -0.32 10.85 27.23
N SER A 231 1.01 10.78 27.37
CA SER A 231 1.91 10.48 26.24
C SER A 231 1.93 9.00 25.86
N LEU A 232 1.87 8.09 26.84
CA LEU A 232 1.99 6.64 26.58
C LEU A 232 0.67 5.97 26.19
N ALA A 233 -0.48 6.47 26.67
CA ALA A 233 -1.79 6.01 26.19
C ALA A 233 -1.98 6.29 24.70
N TRP A 234 -1.51 7.45 24.23
CA TRP A 234 -1.47 7.79 22.81
C TRP A 234 -0.45 6.95 22.05
N VAL A 235 0.75 6.70 22.59
CA VAL A 235 1.74 5.82 21.97
C VAL A 235 1.25 4.38 21.89
N LEU A 236 0.52 3.85 22.87
CA LEU A 236 -0.04 2.50 22.80
C LEU A 236 -1.23 2.43 21.84
N ALA A 237 -2.11 3.43 21.79
CA ALA A 237 -3.15 3.52 20.77
C ALA A 237 -2.56 3.66 19.35
N PHE A 238 -1.47 4.43 19.20
CA PHE A 238 -0.78 4.65 17.93
C PHE A 238 0.10 3.46 17.52
N VAL A 239 0.80 2.79 18.43
CA VAL A 239 1.61 1.58 18.18
C VAL A 239 0.72 0.35 17.98
N TRP A 240 -0.44 0.26 18.64
CA TRP A 240 -1.48 -0.71 18.28
C TRP A 240 -2.08 -0.40 16.90
N SER A 241 -2.13 0.88 16.52
CA SER A 241 -2.56 1.33 15.19
C SER A 241 -1.49 1.19 14.10
N ALA A 242 -0.20 1.10 14.45
CA ALA A 242 0.95 1.19 13.54
C ALA A 242 1.91 -0.01 13.61
N ALA A 243 1.59 -1.09 14.32
CA ALA A 243 2.35 -2.34 14.28
C ALA A 243 2.25 -3.01 12.89
N PRO A 244 3.33 -3.65 12.39
CA PRO A 244 3.52 -3.85 10.96
C PRO A 244 2.58 -4.92 10.42
N ALA A 245 1.79 -4.55 9.42
CA ALA A 245 1.04 -5.46 8.56
C ALA A 245 1.91 -6.47 7.76
N GLN A 246 3.16 -6.75 8.17
CA GLN A 246 4.09 -7.60 7.43
C GLN A 246 4.06 -9.09 7.81
N GLU A 247 3.66 -9.47 9.02
CA GLU A 247 3.60 -10.92 9.39
C GLU A 247 2.22 -11.56 9.16
N ALA A 248 1.13 -10.79 9.15
CA ALA A 248 -0.22 -11.31 8.90
C ALA A 248 -0.52 -11.61 7.41
N ILE A 249 0.33 -11.15 6.47
CA ILE A 249 0.12 -11.39 5.04
C ILE A 249 0.67 -12.76 4.60
N SER A 250 1.59 -13.38 5.34
CA SER A 250 2.13 -14.73 4.99
C SER A 250 1.22 -15.90 5.35
N SER A 251 0.26 -15.74 6.28
CA SER A 251 -0.63 -16.84 6.70
C SER A 251 -2.00 -16.82 6.02
N CYS A 252 -2.30 -15.84 5.15
CA CYS A 252 -3.57 -15.74 4.42
C CYS A 252 -3.49 -16.23 2.97
N SER A 253 -2.35 -16.72 2.50
CA SER A 253 -2.18 -17.17 1.11
C SER A 253 -2.80 -18.55 0.84
N ASP A 254 -2.95 -19.42 1.85
CA ASP A 254 -3.49 -20.78 1.67
C ASP A 254 -5.02 -20.88 1.83
N LEU A 255 -5.69 -19.86 2.39
CA LEU A 255 -7.15 -19.81 2.53
C LEU A 255 -7.88 -19.13 1.37
N VAL A 256 -7.15 -18.58 0.39
CA VAL A 256 -7.74 -17.93 -0.80
C VAL A 256 -7.87 -18.89 -2.00
N LEU A 257 -7.27 -20.09 -1.95
CA LEU A 257 -7.32 -21.04 -3.08
C LEU A 257 -8.50 -22.03 -3.07
N ALA A 258 -9.40 -21.96 -2.08
CA ALA A 258 -10.62 -22.77 -2.01
C ALA A 258 -11.91 -21.93 -2.15
N ALA A 259 -11.81 -20.68 -2.59
CA ALA A 259 -12.97 -19.88 -2.96
C ALA A 259 -13.34 -20.18 -4.42
N ALA A 260 -14.53 -20.76 -4.57
CA ALA A 260 -15.18 -21.14 -5.81
C ALA A 260 -15.14 -20.05 -6.90
N ALA A 261 -15.31 -20.51 -8.15
CA ALA A 261 -15.52 -19.70 -9.35
C ALA A 261 -16.33 -18.41 -9.08
N PRO A 262 -15.99 -17.26 -9.71
CA PRO A 262 -16.73 -16.02 -9.51
C PRO A 262 -18.13 -16.14 -10.11
N SER A 263 -19.09 -16.54 -9.29
CA SER A 263 -20.50 -16.28 -9.53
C SER A 263 -20.70 -14.77 -9.43
N SER A 264 -20.63 -14.07 -10.56
CA SER A 264 -20.76 -12.60 -10.67
C SER A 264 -22.17 -12.07 -10.38
N SER A 265 -23.05 -12.86 -9.77
CA SER A 265 -24.36 -12.43 -9.31
C SER A 265 -24.32 -11.98 -7.85
N GLY A 266 -23.45 -11.02 -7.54
CA GLY A 266 -23.63 -10.23 -6.32
C GLY A 266 -25.01 -9.54 -6.37
N PRO A 267 -25.68 -9.34 -5.22
CA PRO A 267 -26.95 -8.62 -5.20
C PRO A 267 -26.78 -7.26 -5.90
N PRO A 268 -27.79 -6.81 -6.68
CA PRO A 268 -27.71 -5.56 -7.42
C PRO A 268 -27.33 -4.42 -6.47
N ARG A 269 -26.24 -3.72 -6.78
CA ARG A 269 -25.74 -2.61 -5.95
C ARG A 269 -26.82 -1.54 -5.87
N ARG A 270 -27.22 -1.18 -4.65
CA ARG A 270 -28.23 -0.14 -4.42
C ARG A 270 -27.65 1.23 -4.81
N HIS A 271 -28.35 1.96 -5.65
CA HIS A 271 -27.99 3.34 -6.02
C HIS A 271 -28.51 4.30 -4.94
N TYR A 272 -27.62 5.13 -4.37
CA TYR A 272 -27.92 6.03 -3.25
C TYR A 272 -28.13 7.49 -3.67
N GLY A 273 -28.12 7.81 -4.97
CA GLY A 273 -28.20 9.20 -5.47
C GLY A 273 -29.39 10.02 -4.94
N SER A 274 -30.59 9.44 -4.79
CA SER A 274 -31.75 10.17 -4.22
C SER A 274 -31.60 10.45 -2.72
N GLU A 275 -31.02 9.51 -1.97
CA GLU A 275 -30.71 9.66 -0.54
C GLU A 275 -29.60 10.69 -0.32
N GLN A 276 -28.55 10.66 -1.15
CA GLN A 276 -27.48 11.65 -1.17
C GLN A 276 -28.03 13.06 -1.42
N ALA A 277 -28.90 13.22 -2.42
CA ALA A 277 -29.55 14.51 -2.72
C ALA A 277 -30.42 14.99 -1.55
N ALA A 278 -31.18 14.08 -0.91
CA ALA A 278 -31.99 14.41 0.26
C ALA A 278 -31.17 14.88 1.47
N LEU A 279 -29.92 14.42 1.59
CA LEU A 279 -28.96 14.86 2.60
C LEU A 279 -28.20 16.14 2.22
N GLY A 280 -28.47 16.73 1.06
CA GLY A 280 -27.83 17.96 0.57
C GLY A 280 -26.47 17.75 -0.08
N VAL A 281 -26.13 16.53 -0.51
CA VAL A 281 -24.92 16.25 -1.29
C VAL A 281 -25.06 16.85 -2.69
N ARG A 282 -24.02 17.51 -3.20
CA ARG A 282 -24.00 18.04 -4.58
C ARG A 282 -23.70 16.91 -5.55
N ILE A 283 -24.75 16.13 -5.86
CA ILE A 283 -24.64 14.86 -6.61
C ILE A 283 -23.92 15.03 -7.95
N ASP A 284 -24.14 16.11 -8.68
CA ASP A 284 -23.51 16.35 -9.98
C ASP A 284 -21.99 16.50 -9.83
N GLU A 285 -21.53 17.20 -8.79
CA GLU A 285 -20.08 17.35 -8.53
C GLU A 285 -19.46 16.02 -8.10
N LEU A 286 -20.09 15.33 -7.15
CA LEU A 286 -19.55 14.10 -6.58
C LEU A 286 -19.58 12.92 -7.56
N HIS A 287 -20.66 12.76 -8.34
CA HIS A 287 -20.83 11.65 -9.28
C HIS A 287 -19.90 11.75 -10.48
N ASN A 288 -19.47 12.95 -10.84
CA ASN A 288 -18.48 13.17 -11.89
C ASN A 288 -17.04 12.76 -11.47
N LEU A 289 -16.79 12.51 -10.18
CA LEU A 289 -15.45 12.13 -9.69
C LEU A 289 -15.14 10.63 -9.83
N SER A 290 -16.15 9.77 -9.77
CA SER A 290 -15.99 8.32 -9.94
C SER A 290 -17.33 7.68 -10.31
N VAL A 291 -17.27 6.63 -11.13
CA VAL A 291 -18.42 5.77 -11.46
C VAL A 291 -19.02 5.06 -10.24
N HIS A 292 -18.25 4.97 -9.14
CA HIS A 292 -18.68 4.36 -7.88
C HIS A 292 -19.37 5.33 -6.92
N ALA A 293 -19.21 6.64 -7.11
CA ALA A 293 -19.77 7.67 -6.23
C ALA A 293 -21.31 7.59 -6.03
N PRO A 294 -22.14 7.25 -7.05
CA PRO A 294 -23.58 7.09 -6.86
C PRO A 294 -23.99 5.93 -5.93
N TYR A 295 -23.06 5.01 -5.65
CA TYR A 295 -23.28 3.82 -4.81
C TYR A 295 -22.70 3.97 -3.40
N VAL A 296 -22.09 5.11 -3.07
CA VAL A 296 -21.59 5.41 -1.72
C VAL A 296 -22.77 5.75 -0.80
N PRO A 297 -22.85 5.22 0.44
CA PRO A 297 -23.92 5.56 1.37
C PRO A 297 -24.06 7.07 1.61
N GLY A 298 -25.29 7.56 1.80
CA GLY A 298 -25.58 8.99 1.84
C GLY A 298 -24.77 9.77 2.88
N ALA A 299 -24.64 9.24 4.11
CA ALA A 299 -23.88 9.91 5.18
C ALA A 299 -22.37 9.99 4.89
N VAL A 300 -21.83 8.97 4.21
CA VAL A 300 -20.41 8.93 3.80
C VAL A 300 -20.16 9.96 2.71
N ALA A 301 -21.04 10.02 1.71
CA ALA A 301 -20.99 11.01 0.64
C ALA A 301 -21.06 12.46 1.18
N LEU A 302 -21.96 12.72 2.13
CA LEU A 302 -22.05 14.02 2.79
C LEU A 302 -20.77 14.38 3.56
N THR A 303 -20.11 13.41 4.18
CA THR A 303 -18.87 13.62 4.91
C THR A 303 -17.71 13.93 3.95
N LEU A 304 -17.62 13.23 2.82
CA LEU A 304 -16.67 13.52 1.74
C LEU A 304 -16.89 14.93 1.16
N GLN A 305 -18.14 15.32 0.90
CA GLN A 305 -18.50 16.66 0.42
C GLN A 305 -18.05 17.74 1.41
N ARG A 306 -18.32 17.56 2.71
CA ARG A 306 -17.89 18.50 3.76
C ARG A 306 -16.37 18.60 3.87
N ALA A 307 -15.67 17.46 3.77
CA ALA A 307 -14.21 17.45 3.77
C ALA A 307 -13.67 18.22 2.55
N TRP A 308 -14.25 18.02 1.37
CA TRP A 308 -13.86 18.74 0.17
C TRP A 308 -14.13 20.25 0.28
N ASP A 309 -15.29 20.64 0.79
CA ASP A 309 -15.67 22.04 1.02
C ASP A 309 -14.75 22.73 2.03
N SER A 310 -14.18 21.99 2.98
CA SER A 310 -13.19 22.51 3.92
C SER A 310 -11.79 22.67 3.32
N GLY A 311 -11.61 22.32 2.04
CA GLY A 311 -10.33 22.38 1.33
C GLY A 311 -9.44 21.15 1.51
N ASN A 312 -9.94 20.08 2.15
CA ASN A 312 -9.20 18.83 2.26
C ASN A 312 -9.12 18.13 0.89
N ARG A 313 -7.93 17.63 0.54
CA ARG A 313 -7.65 17.03 -0.77
C ARG A 313 -8.03 15.55 -0.89
N LEU A 314 -8.60 14.93 0.15
CA LEU A 314 -8.93 13.50 0.18
C LEU A 314 -9.70 13.07 -1.07
N VAL A 315 -10.81 13.74 -1.39
CA VAL A 315 -11.71 13.35 -2.48
C VAL A 315 -10.98 13.35 -3.84
N SER A 316 -10.06 14.29 -4.08
CA SER A 316 -9.26 14.36 -5.30
C SER A 316 -8.15 13.31 -5.39
N LEU A 317 -7.78 12.68 -4.27
CA LEU A 317 -6.73 11.66 -4.20
C LEU A 317 -7.26 10.22 -4.12
N LEU A 318 -8.58 10.05 -3.95
CA LEU A 318 -9.21 8.73 -3.94
C LEU A 318 -9.10 8.05 -5.31
N ASP A 319 -8.57 6.84 -5.31
CA ASP A 319 -8.56 5.97 -6.49
C ASP A 319 -9.85 5.12 -6.58
N GLU A 320 -10.07 4.47 -7.73
CA GLU A 320 -11.27 3.64 -7.96
C GLU A 320 -11.39 2.49 -6.96
N GLY A 321 -10.27 1.96 -6.46
CA GLY A 321 -10.26 0.93 -5.42
C GLY A 321 -10.84 1.45 -4.10
N SER A 322 -10.45 2.65 -3.70
CA SER A 322 -10.92 3.30 -2.47
C SER A 322 -12.38 3.72 -2.60
N TRP A 323 -12.80 4.26 -3.75
CA TRP A 323 -14.20 4.53 -4.02
C TRP A 323 -15.05 3.26 -3.95
N LYS A 324 -14.61 2.17 -4.58
CA LYS A 324 -15.30 0.89 -4.50
C LYS A 324 -15.39 0.37 -3.07
N ALA A 325 -14.31 0.47 -2.29
CA ALA A 325 -14.31 0.07 -0.88
C ALA A 325 -15.36 0.84 -0.07
N LEU A 326 -15.51 2.15 -0.29
CA LEU A 326 -16.53 2.97 0.36
C LEU A 326 -17.97 2.52 0.02
N THR A 327 -18.20 1.96 -1.17
CA THR A 327 -19.53 1.42 -1.55
C THR A 327 -19.89 0.14 -0.80
N GLU A 328 -18.91 -0.56 -0.23
CA GLU A 328 -19.08 -1.84 0.46
C GLU A 328 -19.13 -1.66 1.99
N MET A 329 -18.88 -0.45 2.49
CA MET A 329 -18.94 -0.12 3.91
C MET A 329 -20.36 0.20 4.38
N GLU A 330 -20.65 -0.14 5.63
CA GLU A 330 -21.83 0.37 6.33
C GLU A 330 -21.74 1.89 6.52
N SER A 331 -22.88 2.59 6.47
CA SER A 331 -22.91 4.06 6.45
C SER A 331 -22.24 4.71 7.66
N GLN A 332 -22.36 4.15 8.86
CA GLN A 332 -21.72 4.68 10.07
C GLN A 332 -20.22 4.40 10.10
N HIS A 333 -19.82 3.18 9.77
CA HIS A 333 -18.41 2.79 9.70
C HIS A 333 -17.66 3.59 8.62
N GLY A 334 -18.24 3.70 7.41
CA GLY A 334 -17.64 4.48 6.32
C GLY A 334 -17.46 5.96 6.67
N GLN A 335 -18.39 6.54 7.43
CA GLN A 335 -18.27 7.92 7.90
C GLN A 335 -17.11 8.08 8.88
N GLN A 336 -16.95 7.15 9.82
CA GLN A 336 -15.83 7.14 10.75
C GLN A 336 -14.49 7.01 10.01
N VAL A 337 -14.39 6.06 9.07
CA VAL A 337 -13.19 5.86 8.25
C VAL A 337 -12.81 7.15 7.51
N VAL A 338 -13.77 7.82 6.87
CA VAL A 338 -13.50 9.08 6.16
C VAL A 338 -13.03 10.16 7.14
N ASN A 339 -13.64 10.31 8.31
CA ASN A 339 -13.22 11.28 9.31
C ASN A 339 -11.79 11.03 9.80
N GLU A 340 -11.44 9.77 10.10
CA GLU A 340 -10.08 9.38 10.52
C GLU A 340 -9.04 9.69 9.43
N VAL A 341 -9.36 9.39 8.15
CA VAL A 341 -8.47 9.69 7.02
C VAL A 341 -8.30 11.20 6.84
N VAL A 342 -9.39 11.98 6.93
CA VAL A 342 -9.36 13.46 6.84
C VAL A 342 -8.51 14.05 7.95
N GLU A 343 -8.68 13.58 9.18
CA GLU A 343 -7.90 14.03 10.33
C GLU A 343 -6.41 13.70 10.16
N ALA A 344 -6.09 12.46 9.79
CA ALA A 344 -4.71 12.04 9.54
C ALA A 344 -4.05 12.82 8.39
N MET A 345 -4.81 13.18 7.35
CA MET A 345 -4.32 14.04 6.26
C MET A 345 -4.08 15.47 6.73
N ASN A 346 -4.98 16.06 7.52
CA ASN A 346 -4.82 17.41 8.06
C ASN A 346 -3.58 17.50 8.98
N GLN A 347 -3.29 16.43 9.73
CA GLN A 347 -2.10 16.31 10.57
C GLN A 347 -0.82 15.97 9.77
N GLN A 348 -0.92 15.76 8.45
CA GLN A 348 0.17 15.28 7.59
C GLN A 348 0.78 13.95 8.08
N ALA A 349 0.01 13.16 8.83
CA ALA A 349 0.44 11.89 9.41
C ALA A 349 0.51 10.76 8.38
N ILE A 350 -0.18 10.92 7.23
CA ILE A 350 -0.25 9.92 6.17
C ILE A 350 0.26 10.48 4.83
N ARG A 351 1.05 9.67 4.11
CA ARG A 351 1.56 9.99 2.77
C ARG A 351 0.73 9.39 1.64
N ASN A 352 -0.04 8.34 1.94
CA ASN A 352 -0.88 7.62 0.98
C ASN A 352 -2.26 7.38 1.62
N CYS A 353 -3.24 8.21 1.26
CA CYS A 353 -4.59 8.15 1.83
C CYS A 353 -5.35 6.88 1.42
N ASN A 354 -5.14 6.37 0.21
CA ASN A 354 -5.84 5.17 -0.29
C ASN A 354 -5.41 3.93 0.50
N ALA A 355 -4.11 3.75 0.71
CA ALA A 355 -3.59 2.65 1.53
C ALA A 355 -4.09 2.75 2.98
N PHE A 356 -4.13 3.96 3.54
CA PHE A 356 -4.62 4.19 4.90
C PHE A 356 -6.11 3.90 5.01
N LEU A 357 -6.94 4.39 4.09
CA LEU A 357 -8.38 4.13 4.06
C LEU A 357 -8.68 2.62 4.00
N ILE A 358 -8.01 1.88 3.13
CA ILE A 358 -8.16 0.42 3.04
C ILE A 358 -7.66 -0.28 4.31
N ALA A 359 -6.62 0.24 4.96
CA ALA A 359 -6.14 -0.30 6.23
C ALA A 359 -7.13 -0.06 7.38
N VAL A 360 -7.69 1.14 7.49
CA VAL A 360 -8.72 1.48 8.50
C VAL A 360 -9.99 0.66 8.26
N GLN A 361 -10.42 0.51 6.99
CA GLN A 361 -11.52 -0.38 6.62
C GLN A 361 -11.30 -1.82 7.11
N ARG A 362 -10.09 -2.33 6.90
CA ARG A 362 -9.76 -3.73 7.19
C ARG A 362 -9.44 -3.99 8.65
N ARG A 363 -9.44 -2.96 9.52
CA ARG A 363 -9.24 -3.13 10.95
C ARG A 363 -10.34 -4.07 11.49
N PRO A 364 -10.02 -5.35 11.76
CA PRO A 364 -11.02 -6.30 12.23
C PRO A 364 -11.40 -5.86 13.64
N GLY A 365 -12.66 -5.44 13.83
CA GLY A 365 -13.11 -4.94 15.12
C GLY A 365 -13.00 -3.43 15.30
N ALA A 366 -13.32 -2.63 14.28
CA ALA A 366 -13.90 -1.31 14.52
C ALA A 366 -15.43 -1.45 14.65
N PRO A 367 -15.98 -1.83 15.83
CA PRO A 367 -17.39 -1.66 16.05
C PRO A 367 -17.67 -0.16 16.08
N VAL A 368 -18.70 0.21 15.32
CA VAL A 368 -19.53 1.36 15.56
C VAL A 368 -19.95 1.33 17.04
N GLY A 369 -19.19 2.02 17.89
CA GLY A 369 -19.38 2.06 19.35
C GLY A 369 -18.97 0.78 20.11
N GLY A 370 -17.81 0.80 20.79
CA GLY A 370 -17.64 0.04 22.03
C GLY A 370 -16.64 -1.13 22.10
N GLY A 371 -15.66 -1.27 21.20
CA GLY A 371 -14.74 -2.43 21.17
C GLY A 371 -13.40 -2.26 21.89
N LEU A 372 -12.60 -1.24 21.51
CA LEU A 372 -11.26 -1.03 22.08
C LEU A 372 -11.15 -0.28 23.43
N PRO A 373 -12.22 0.29 24.06
CA PRO A 373 -12.10 0.73 25.44
C PRO A 373 -11.71 -0.42 26.37
N SER A 374 -12.07 -1.66 26.06
CA SER A 374 -11.95 -2.78 27.02
C SER A 374 -10.50 -3.06 27.40
N LEU A 375 -9.56 -3.16 26.46
CA LEU A 375 -8.18 -3.56 26.75
C LEU A 375 -7.37 -2.42 27.36
N VAL A 376 -7.55 -1.20 26.87
CA VAL A 376 -6.89 -0.01 27.43
C VAL A 376 -7.44 0.32 28.82
N MET A 377 -8.76 0.24 29.02
CA MET A 377 -9.36 0.44 30.35
C MET A 377 -8.96 -0.69 31.31
N LEU A 378 -9.02 -1.96 30.89
CA LEU A 378 -8.60 -3.07 31.74
C LEU A 378 -7.12 -2.98 32.10
N TRP A 379 -6.27 -2.54 31.15
CA TRP A 379 -4.85 -2.30 31.42
C TRP A 379 -4.63 -1.14 32.41
N SER A 380 -5.36 -0.03 32.24
CA SER A 380 -5.31 1.11 33.17
C SER A 380 -5.82 0.73 34.56
N ASP A 381 -6.90 -0.04 34.64
CA ASP A 381 -7.46 -0.57 35.89
C ASP A 381 -6.47 -1.55 36.54
N LEU A 382 -5.83 -2.43 35.77
CA LEU A 382 -4.82 -3.37 36.24
C LEU A 382 -3.62 -2.64 36.84
N LEU A 383 -3.10 -1.61 36.16
CA LEU A 383 -2.01 -0.77 36.65
C LEU A 383 -2.42 -0.01 37.91
N SER A 384 -3.66 0.46 37.99
CA SER A 384 -4.18 1.16 39.16
C SER A 384 -4.34 0.24 40.36
N GLN A 385 -4.87 -0.98 40.16
CA GLN A 385 -5.06 -1.99 41.19
C GLN A 385 -3.72 -2.53 41.74
N HIS A 386 -2.73 -2.71 40.86
CA HIS A 386 -1.43 -3.29 41.20
C HIS A 386 -0.29 -2.26 41.26
N ALA A 387 -0.59 -0.97 41.37
CA ALA A 387 0.37 0.14 41.29
C ALA A 387 1.67 -0.01 42.13
N PRO A 388 1.66 -0.64 43.33
CA PRO A 388 2.89 -0.83 44.10
C PRO A 388 3.91 -1.77 43.43
N VAL A 389 3.44 -2.72 42.63
CA VAL A 389 4.26 -3.82 42.07
C VAL A 389 4.29 -3.79 40.55
N LEU A 390 3.19 -3.42 39.90
CA LEU A 390 3.05 -3.35 38.46
C LEU A 390 3.20 -1.90 37.98
N ARG A 391 4.10 -1.67 37.02
CA ARG A 391 4.36 -0.37 36.41
C ARG A 391 4.21 -0.50 34.89
N GLU A 392 3.97 0.62 34.22
CA GLU A 392 3.92 0.67 32.74
C GLU A 392 5.18 0.09 32.10
N SER A 393 6.35 0.31 32.70
CA SER A 393 7.63 -0.22 32.22
C SER A 393 7.74 -1.75 32.24
N HIS A 394 6.83 -2.47 32.90
CA HIS A 394 6.78 -3.93 32.87
C HIS A 394 6.06 -4.47 31.62
N PHE A 395 5.37 -3.60 30.88
CA PHE A 395 4.80 -3.89 29.57
C PHE A 395 5.74 -3.34 28.49
N ASP A 396 6.92 -3.95 28.39
CA ASP A 396 7.89 -3.58 27.36
C ASP A 396 7.37 -3.90 25.93
N GLU A 397 8.11 -3.45 24.93
CA GLU A 397 7.76 -3.64 23.52
C GLU A 397 7.52 -5.12 23.16
N VAL A 398 8.25 -6.04 23.80
CA VAL A 398 8.11 -7.47 23.56
C VAL A 398 6.79 -7.98 24.12
N VAL A 399 6.45 -7.65 25.37
CA VAL A 399 5.17 -8.04 25.98
C VAL A 399 4.00 -7.48 25.17
N VAL A 400 4.05 -6.19 24.80
CA VAL A 400 2.99 -5.53 24.02
C VAL A 400 2.83 -6.18 22.64
N SER A 401 3.94 -6.40 21.92
CA SER A 401 3.90 -7.08 20.62
C SER A 401 3.32 -8.49 20.72
N GLN A 402 3.60 -9.20 21.81
CA GLN A 402 3.13 -10.57 22.00
C GLN A 402 1.64 -10.63 22.38
N LEU A 403 1.12 -9.65 23.13
CA LEU A 403 -0.30 -9.45 23.39
C LEU A 403 -1.08 -9.10 22.11
N GLN A 404 -0.51 -8.24 21.24
CA GLN A 404 -1.11 -7.88 19.94
C GLN A 404 -1.25 -9.07 18.99
N LYS A 405 -0.41 -10.11 19.16
CA LYS A 405 -0.49 -11.35 18.39
C LYS A 405 -1.59 -12.31 18.89
N LEU A 406 -2.21 -12.05 20.03
CA LEU A 406 -3.33 -12.84 20.55
C LEU A 406 -4.67 -12.30 20.02
N PRO A 407 -5.69 -13.17 19.84
CA PRO A 407 -7.07 -12.72 19.73
C PRO A 407 -7.44 -11.83 20.92
N GLU A 408 -8.24 -10.79 20.68
CA GLU A 408 -8.58 -9.78 21.70
C GLU A 408 -9.13 -10.40 23.00
N HIS A 409 -10.04 -11.37 22.88
CA HIS A 409 -10.58 -12.07 24.04
C HIS A 409 -9.52 -12.84 24.85
N GLU A 410 -8.49 -13.39 24.22
CA GLU A 410 -7.38 -14.04 24.92
C GLU A 410 -6.45 -13.01 25.57
N ALA A 411 -6.18 -11.88 24.92
CA ALA A 411 -5.38 -10.82 25.49
C ALA A 411 -6.05 -10.23 26.76
N LEU A 412 -7.38 -10.06 26.74
CA LEU A 412 -8.16 -9.66 27.91
C LEU A 412 -8.07 -10.69 29.04
N GLU A 413 -8.16 -11.98 28.73
CA GLU A 413 -8.02 -13.07 29.72
C GLU A 413 -6.60 -13.13 30.31
N VAL A 414 -5.56 -12.87 29.51
CA VAL A 414 -4.17 -12.75 29.99
C VAL A 414 -4.06 -11.61 30.99
N LEU A 415 -4.58 -10.42 30.67
CA LEU A 415 -4.54 -9.26 31.58
C LEU A 415 -5.37 -9.50 32.85
N ALA A 416 -6.55 -10.12 32.72
CA ALA A 416 -7.37 -10.50 33.86
C ALA A 416 -6.68 -11.56 34.74
N GLU A 417 -5.93 -12.50 34.15
CA GLU A 417 -5.14 -13.48 34.91
C GLU A 417 -3.96 -12.83 35.64
N VAL A 418 -3.24 -11.89 34.99
CA VAL A 418 -2.21 -11.09 35.66
C VAL A 418 -2.81 -10.34 36.86
N GLY A 419 -4.01 -9.79 36.72
CA GLY A 419 -4.70 -9.08 37.80
C GLY A 419 -5.19 -9.95 38.95
N ARG A 420 -5.44 -11.24 38.71
CA ARG A 420 -5.83 -12.21 39.74
C ARG A 420 -4.65 -12.76 40.54
N HIS A 421 -3.43 -12.68 40.01
CA HIS A 421 -2.25 -13.26 40.64
C HIS A 421 -1.54 -12.25 41.56
N GLU A 422 -1.08 -12.73 42.72
CA GLU A 422 -0.27 -11.92 43.63
C GLU A 422 1.14 -11.77 43.04
N LEU A 423 1.47 -10.55 42.59
CA LEU A 423 2.77 -10.26 41.97
C LEU A 423 3.88 -10.01 42.99
N VAL A 424 3.56 -10.03 44.29
CA VAL A 424 4.53 -9.83 45.38
C VAL A 424 5.56 -10.96 45.38
N GLY A 425 6.84 -10.61 45.26
CA GLY A 425 7.94 -11.57 45.20
C GLY A 425 8.29 -12.07 43.79
N VAL A 426 7.54 -11.67 42.75
CA VAL A 426 7.92 -11.94 41.35
C VAL A 426 9.12 -11.06 40.97
N LYS A 427 10.30 -11.68 40.83
CA LYS A 427 11.56 -10.97 40.52
C LYS A 427 11.60 -10.35 39.11
N ASN A 428 10.89 -10.93 38.15
CA ASN A 428 10.88 -10.49 36.76
C ASN A 428 9.45 -10.55 36.19
N ILE A 429 8.74 -9.43 36.30
CA ILE A 429 7.34 -9.30 35.91
C ILE A 429 7.14 -9.45 34.39
N PRO A 430 7.94 -8.81 33.50
CA PRO A 430 7.81 -9.05 32.05
C PRO A 430 7.90 -10.53 31.67
N ALA A 431 8.86 -11.26 32.24
CA ALA A 431 9.00 -12.70 32.00
C ALA A 431 7.80 -13.51 32.51
N TYR A 432 7.21 -13.09 33.63
CA TYR A 432 6.01 -13.70 34.18
C TYR A 432 4.80 -13.50 33.26
N ILE A 433 4.55 -12.27 32.80
CA ILE A 433 3.48 -11.94 31.84
C ILE A 433 3.68 -12.73 30.54
N MET A 434 4.91 -12.78 30.03
CA MET A 434 5.26 -13.60 28.86
C MET A 434 4.97 -15.09 29.06
N GLY A 435 5.17 -15.63 30.27
CA GLY A 435 4.81 -17.00 30.62
C GLY A 435 3.31 -17.27 30.48
N ILE A 436 2.48 -16.32 30.92
CA ILE A 436 1.03 -16.38 30.76
C ILE A 436 0.66 -16.31 29.28
N ILE A 437 1.18 -15.32 28.53
CA ILE A 437 0.94 -15.17 27.08
C ILE A 437 1.27 -16.47 26.33
N ASN A 438 2.46 -17.05 26.58
CA ASN A 438 2.90 -18.27 25.92
C ASN A 438 2.05 -19.51 26.27
N ARG A 439 1.32 -19.49 27.38
CA ARG A 439 0.36 -20.55 27.71
C ARG A 439 -0.92 -20.42 26.89
N TYR A 440 -1.47 -19.20 26.74
CA TYR A 440 -2.62 -18.96 25.86
C TYR A 440 -2.28 -19.27 24.40
N LYS A 441 -1.09 -18.88 23.91
CA LYS A 441 -0.63 -19.22 22.55
C LYS A 441 -0.56 -20.72 22.26
N ARG A 442 -0.32 -21.55 23.28
CA ARG A 442 -0.24 -23.00 23.15
C ARG A 442 -1.61 -23.68 23.26
N GLY A 443 -2.70 -22.93 23.40
CA GLY A 443 -4.03 -23.47 23.70
C GLY A 443 -4.07 -24.16 25.06
N GLY A 444 -3.16 -23.81 25.98
CA GLY A 444 -3.10 -24.42 27.30
C GLY A 444 -4.36 -24.11 28.10
N SER A 445 -4.88 -25.12 28.82
CA SER A 445 -6.07 -25.00 29.66
C SER A 445 -5.94 -23.82 30.62
N ARG A 446 -6.99 -22.98 30.67
CA ARG A 446 -7.09 -21.85 31.59
C ARG A 446 -6.95 -22.37 33.03
N PRO A 447 -6.07 -21.79 33.87
CA PRO A 447 -6.02 -22.18 35.26
C PRO A 447 -7.34 -21.78 35.93
N GLY A 448 -8.19 -22.77 36.23
CA GLY A 448 -9.38 -22.61 37.07
C GLY A 448 -10.74 -22.60 36.37
N TYR A 449 -10.95 -23.42 35.35
CA TYR A 449 -12.29 -23.94 35.01
C TYR A 449 -12.35 -25.45 35.25
#